data_AF-A0A4Q3T2B4-F1
#
_entry.id   AF-A0A4Q3T2B4-F1
#
_cell.length_a   1.000
_cell.length_b   1.000
_cell.length_c   1.000
_cell.angle_alpha   90.00
_cell.angle_beta   90.00
_cell.angle_gamma   90.00
#
_symmetry.space_group_name_H-M   'P 1'
#
loop_
_entity.id
_entity.type
_entity.pdbx_description
1 polymer ?
#
loop_
_entity_poly.entity_id
_entity_poly.type
_entity_poly.pdbx_seq_one_letter_code
_entity_poly.pdbx_strand_id
1 'polypeptide(L)'
;VYIKDDQKENKISARSNKLFQQINRIIVDCVQGTALDNKDFTVKNFEGKDGYLVMLTPVTKTMKDLFAGINVVVDKKDFSILRMEMVEAGGDNTVIRFTNKKINIPVADALFAIK
;
A
#
# COMPACT_ATOMS: atom_id res chain seq x y z
N VAL A 1 22.47 6.21 -7.72
CA VAL A 1 23.65 5.63 -8.40
C VAL A 1 23.42 4.12 -8.48
N TYR A 2 23.44 3.55 -9.67
CA TYR A 2 23.12 2.13 -9.92
C TYR A 2 24.22 1.22 -9.36
N ILE A 3 23.84 0.24 -8.55
CA ILE A 3 24.66 -0.96 -8.31
C ILE A 3 23.73 -2.16 -8.48
N LYS A 4 24.04 -2.96 -9.50
CA LYS A 4 23.37 -4.20 -9.87
C LYS A 4 24.20 -5.34 -9.27
N ASP A 5 23.64 -6.10 -8.32
CA ASP A 5 24.25 -7.33 -7.80
C ASP A 5 23.38 -8.51 -8.23
N ASP A 6 23.79 -9.17 -9.31
CA ASP A 6 23.01 -10.12 -10.12
C ASP A 6 23.00 -11.55 -9.55
N GLN A 7 23.45 -11.78 -8.30
CA GLN A 7 23.52 -13.13 -7.72
C GLN A 7 23.14 -13.26 -6.24
N LYS A 8 22.59 -12.22 -5.60
CA LYS A 8 21.98 -12.33 -4.28
C LYS A 8 20.47 -12.17 -4.36
N GLU A 9 19.77 -13.29 -4.52
CA GLU A 9 18.42 -13.38 -3.96
C GLU A 9 18.54 -13.24 -2.43
N ASN A 10 18.45 -12.00 -1.93
CA ASN A 10 18.17 -11.78 -0.52
C ASN A 10 16.74 -12.26 -0.28
N LYS A 11 16.59 -13.54 0.07
CA LYS A 11 15.35 -14.09 0.64
C LYS A 11 15.12 -13.47 2.02
N ILE A 12 14.73 -12.21 2.03
CA ILE A 12 14.14 -11.58 3.20
C ILE A 12 12.76 -12.21 3.30
N SER A 13 12.58 -13.09 4.29
CA SER A 13 11.26 -13.59 4.61
C SER A 13 10.36 -12.40 4.93
N ALA A 14 9.41 -12.11 4.06
CA ALA A 14 8.37 -11.10 4.26
C ALA A 14 7.65 -11.24 5.62
N ARG A 15 7.62 -12.46 6.19
CA ARG A 15 7.09 -12.72 7.53
C ARG A 15 7.94 -12.15 8.67
N SER A 16 9.26 -12.03 8.53
CA SER A 16 10.13 -11.56 9.63
C SER A 16 10.41 -10.06 9.60
N ASN A 17 10.17 -9.38 8.47
CA ASN A 17 10.39 -7.94 8.37
C ASN A 17 9.16 -7.18 8.85
N LYS A 18 9.25 -6.56 10.04
CA LYS A 18 8.19 -5.73 10.62
C LYS A 18 7.71 -4.63 9.66
N LEU A 19 8.61 -4.04 8.88
CA LEU A 19 8.24 -3.04 7.86
C LEU A 19 7.30 -3.65 6.81
N PHE A 20 7.62 -4.84 6.29
CA PHE A 20 6.80 -5.50 5.28
C PHE A 20 5.42 -5.91 5.81
N GLN A 21 5.34 -6.36 7.07
CA GLN A 21 4.04 -6.65 7.69
C GLN A 21 3.17 -5.40 7.79
N GLN A 22 3.76 -4.25 8.16
CA GLN A 22 3.03 -2.98 8.24
C GLN A 22 2.62 -2.48 6.85
N ILE A 23 3.48 -2.62 5.85
CA ILE A 23 3.14 -2.34 4.44
C ILE A 23 1.95 -3.19 4.01
N ASN A 24 1.99 -4.50 4.25
CA ASN A 24 0.90 -5.39 3.87
C ASN A 24 -0.42 -5.02 4.56
N ARG A 25 -0.37 -4.67 5.84
CA ARG A 25 -1.55 -4.20 6.57
C ARG A 25 -2.13 -2.94 5.94
N ILE A 26 -1.30 -1.95 5.63
CA ILE A 26 -1.77 -0.70 5.01
C ILE A 26 -2.37 -0.98 3.62
N ILE A 27 -1.76 -1.84 2.82
CA ILE A 27 -2.32 -2.26 1.52
C ILE A 27 -3.70 -2.87 1.71
N VAL A 28 -3.86 -3.81 2.66
CA VAL A 28 -5.14 -4.46 2.95
C VAL A 28 -6.16 -3.43 3.43
N ASP A 29 -5.80 -2.54 4.35
CA ASP A 29 -6.68 -1.49 4.87
C ASP A 29 -7.13 -0.55 3.74
N CYS A 30 -6.24 -0.20 2.79
CA CYS A 30 -6.61 0.62 1.65
C CYS A 30 -7.56 -0.12 0.70
N VAL A 31 -7.30 -1.39 0.40
CA VAL A 31 -8.17 -2.21 -0.48
C VAL A 31 -9.55 -2.45 0.14
N GLN A 32 -9.62 -2.60 1.47
CA GLN A 32 -10.87 -2.75 2.21
C GLN A 32 -11.59 -1.42 2.47
N GLY A 33 -10.95 -0.28 2.21
CA GLY A 33 -11.50 1.05 2.47
C GLY A 33 -11.44 1.48 3.94
N THR A 34 -10.84 0.70 4.84
CA THR A 34 -10.70 0.99 6.27
C THR A 34 -9.52 1.89 6.60
N ALA A 35 -8.61 2.13 5.64
CA ALA A 35 -7.47 3.02 5.82
C ALA A 35 -7.87 4.47 6.15
N LEU A 36 -9.09 4.88 5.79
CA LEU A 36 -9.61 6.22 6.06
C LEU A 36 -9.93 6.46 7.55
N ASP A 37 -10.22 5.40 8.30
CA ASP A 37 -10.56 5.44 9.73
C ASP A 37 -9.38 5.07 10.63
N ASN A 38 -8.18 4.89 10.05
CA ASN A 38 -7.02 4.42 10.79
C ASN A 38 -6.39 5.56 11.61
N LYS A 39 -6.41 5.41 12.94
CA LYS A 39 -5.81 6.35 13.91
C LYS A 39 -4.29 6.50 13.79
N ASP A 40 -3.63 5.62 13.05
CA ASP A 40 -2.20 5.71 12.76
C ASP A 40 -1.86 6.81 11.74
N PHE A 41 -2.86 7.33 11.02
CA PHE A 41 -2.70 8.35 10.00
C PHE A 41 -3.73 9.47 10.12
N THR A 42 -3.33 10.67 9.68
CA THR A 42 -4.29 11.69 9.26
C THR A 42 -4.51 11.57 7.76
N VAL A 43 -5.73 11.81 7.31
CA VAL A 43 -6.12 11.59 5.91
C VAL A 43 -6.58 12.90 5.28
N LYS A 44 -6.12 13.16 4.06
CA LYS A 44 -6.63 14.23 3.19
C LYS A 44 -7.06 13.66 1.85
N ASN A 45 -8.24 14.05 1.40
CA ASN A 45 -8.80 13.60 0.13
C ASN A 45 -8.86 14.77 -0.84
N PHE A 46 -8.44 14.52 -2.08
CA PHE A 46 -8.49 15.47 -3.17
C PHE A 46 -9.18 14.82 -4.36
N GLU A 47 -10.01 15.59 -5.04
CA GLU A 47 -10.66 15.18 -6.26
C GLU A 47 -9.97 15.83 -7.46
N GLY A 48 -9.51 15.00 -8.39
CA GLY A 48 -9.01 15.42 -9.69
C GLY A 48 -10.00 15.11 -10.80
N LYS A 49 -9.60 15.45 -12.04
CA LYS A 49 -10.38 15.16 -13.23
C LYS A 49 -10.60 13.65 -13.43
N ASP A 50 -9.53 12.87 -13.30
CA ASP A 50 -9.49 11.45 -13.69
C ASP A 50 -9.47 10.48 -12.49
N GLY A 51 -9.51 10.98 -11.26
CA GLY A 51 -9.41 10.15 -10.06
C GLY A 51 -9.40 10.95 -8.77
N TYR A 52 -9.33 10.22 -7.65
CA TYR A 52 -9.15 10.78 -6.32
C TYR A 52 -7.72 10.52 -5.84
N LEU A 53 -7.18 11.45 -5.05
CA LEU A 53 -5.94 11.28 -4.31
C LEU A 53 -6.26 11.26 -2.81
N VAL A 54 -5.92 10.15 -2.15
CA VAL A 54 -5.96 10.01 -0.70
C VAL A 54 -4.52 10.11 -0.20
N MET A 55 -4.23 11.13 0.60
CA MET A 55 -2.94 11.32 1.26
C MET A 55 -3.05 10.91 2.72
N LEU A 56 -2.26 9.93 3.14
CA LEU A 56 -2.14 9.48 4.51
C LEU A 56 -0.81 9.98 5.09
N THR A 57 -0.90 10.74 6.17
CA THR A 57 0.28 11.27 6.90
C THR A 57 0.37 10.59 8.26
N PRO A 58 1.47 9.91 8.59
CA PRO A 58 1.58 9.15 9.82
C PRO A 58 1.57 10.05 11.06
N VAL A 59 0.83 9.65 12.09
CA VAL A 59 0.74 10.40 13.36
C VAL A 59 1.49 9.71 14.50
N THR A 60 1.46 8.38 14.54
CA THR A 60 2.13 7.61 15.59
C THR A 60 3.64 7.54 15.35
N LYS A 61 4.43 7.51 16.43
CA LYS A 61 5.90 7.40 16.33
C LYS A 61 6.32 6.20 15.48
N THR A 62 5.71 5.05 15.73
CA THR A 62 5.97 3.82 14.99
C THR A 62 5.76 3.98 13.49
N MET A 63 4.72 4.69 13.05
CA MET A 63 4.51 4.91 11.61
C MET A 63 5.44 5.97 11.03
N LYS A 64 5.78 7.02 11.79
CA LYS A 64 6.74 8.05 11.36
C LYS A 64 8.15 7.50 11.18
N ASP A 65 8.52 6.50 11.98
CA ASP A 65 9.82 5.82 11.86
C ASP A 65 9.91 4.97 10.57
N LEU A 66 8.77 4.60 9.98
CA LEU A 66 8.69 3.76 8.78
C LEU A 66 8.40 4.57 7.51
N PHE A 67 7.51 5.55 7.62
CA PHE A 67 6.96 6.28 6.47
C PHE A 67 7.01 7.79 6.71
N ALA A 68 7.31 8.54 5.65
CA ALA A 68 7.03 9.97 5.57
C ALA A 68 5.59 10.24 5.11
N GLY A 69 5.01 9.36 4.29
CA GLY A 69 3.64 9.51 3.82
C GLY A 69 3.23 8.44 2.82
N ILE A 70 1.93 8.32 2.58
CA ILE A 70 1.36 7.35 1.64
C ILE A 70 0.33 8.06 0.76
N ASN A 71 0.46 7.88 -0.54
CA ASN A 71 -0.44 8.43 -1.54
C ASN A 71 -1.18 7.30 -2.24
N VAL A 72 -2.51 7.32 -2.21
CA VAL A 72 -3.36 6.34 -2.89
C VAL A 72 -4.14 7.06 -3.98
N VAL A 73 -4.01 6.57 -5.21
CA VAL A 73 -4.75 7.06 -6.37
C VAL A 73 -5.90 6.10 -6.64
N VAL A 74 -7.11 6.64 -6.66
CA VAL A 74 -8.36 5.90 -6.85
C VAL A 74 -8.99 6.30 -8.18
N ASP A 75 -9.45 5.32 -8.96
CA ASP A 75 -10.14 5.53 -10.22
C ASP A 75 -11.54 6.10 -9.96
N LYS A 76 -11.94 7.12 -10.71
CA LYS A 76 -13.26 7.73 -10.60
C LYS A 76 -14.37 6.89 -11.26
N LYS A 77 -14.00 5.94 -12.12
CA LYS A 77 -14.95 5.08 -12.85
C LYS A 77 -15.51 3.96 -11.97
N ASP A 78 -14.64 3.32 -11.20
CA ASP A 78 -14.97 2.10 -10.45
C ASP A 78 -14.61 2.20 -8.95
N PHE A 79 -14.10 3.35 -8.50
CA PHE A 79 -13.65 3.61 -7.12
C PHE A 79 -12.59 2.65 -6.59
N SER A 80 -11.91 1.91 -7.47
CA SER A 80 -10.84 1.01 -7.07
C SER A 80 -9.47 1.71 -7.14
N ILE A 81 -8.51 1.15 -6.41
CA ILE A 81 -7.15 1.69 -6.35
C ILE A 81 -6.42 1.41 -7.68
N LEU A 82 -5.81 2.45 -8.24
CA LEU A 82 -4.93 2.36 -9.41
C LEU A 82 -3.46 2.23 -9.01
N ARG A 83 -3.05 3.05 -8.03
CA ARG A 83 -1.66 3.16 -7.61
C ARG A 83 -1.58 3.52 -6.15
N MET A 84 -0.61 2.93 -5.46
CA MET A 84 -0.16 3.36 -4.15
C MET A 84 1.32 3.74 -4.23
N GLU A 85 1.69 4.81 -3.55
CA GLU A 85 3.08 5.23 -3.38
C GLU A 85 3.33 5.47 -1.90
N MET A 86 4.27 4.72 -1.35
CA MET A 86 4.72 4.83 0.03
C MET A 86 6.09 5.50 0.02
N VAL A 87 6.19 6.64 0.69
CA VAL A 87 7.46 7.32 0.93
C VAL A 87 7.97 6.84 2.27
N GLU A 88 9.09 6.13 2.26
CA GLU A 88 9.74 5.62 3.46
C GLU A 88 10.41 6.76 4.22
N ALA A 89 10.61 6.60 5.53
CA ALA A 89 11.24 7.65 6.36
C ALA A 89 12.67 8.00 5.87
N GLY A 90 13.36 7.05 5.23
CA GLY A 90 14.69 7.24 4.64
C GLY A 90 14.70 8.04 3.33
N GLY A 91 13.54 8.38 2.77
CA GLY A 91 13.41 9.12 1.51
C GLY A 91 13.26 8.26 0.26
N ASP A 92 13.46 6.95 0.38
CA ASP A 92 13.13 5.99 -0.67
C ASP A 92 11.60 5.84 -0.83
N ASN A 93 11.19 5.32 -1.98
CA ASN A 93 9.79 5.19 -2.32
C ASN A 93 9.47 3.83 -2.94
N THR A 94 8.43 3.21 -2.40
CA THR A 94 7.85 1.96 -2.90
C THR A 94 6.56 2.28 -3.66
N VAL A 95 6.45 1.84 -4.92
CA VAL A 95 5.28 2.07 -5.78
C VAL A 95 4.61 0.76 -6.13
N ILE A 96 3.30 0.67 -5.85
CA ILE A 96 2.45 -0.48 -6.15
C ILE A 96 1.42 -0.06 -7.19
N ARG A 97 1.32 -0.84 -8.28
CA ARG A 97 0.35 -0.60 -9.37
C ARG A 97 -0.59 -1.79 -9.48
N PHE A 98 -1.88 -1.51 -9.47
CA PHE A 98 -2.92 -2.53 -9.63
C PHE A 98 -3.26 -2.66 -11.10
N THR A 99 -2.96 -3.81 -11.69
CA THR A 99 -3.22 -4.11 -13.12
C THR A 99 -4.09 -5.36 -13.23
N ASN A 100 -4.83 -5.49 -14.33
CA ASN A 100 -5.75 -6.61 -14.57
C ASN A 100 -6.74 -6.86 -13.40
N LYS A 101 -7.25 -5.78 -12.82
CA LYS A 101 -8.24 -5.82 -11.74
C LYS A 101 -9.44 -6.68 -12.18
N LYS A 102 -9.83 -7.65 -11.36
CA LYS A 102 -11.10 -8.37 -11.50
C LYS A 102 -11.98 -8.02 -10.32
N ILE A 103 -13.12 -7.40 -10.59
CA ILE A 103 -14.05 -6.87 -9.59
C ILE A 103 -15.34 -7.68 -9.64
N ASN A 104 -15.90 -8.03 -8.49
CA ASN A 104 -17.15 -8.77 -8.35
C ASN A 104 -17.16 -10.14 -9.07
N ILE A 105 -16.00 -10.80 -9.14
CA ILE A 105 -15.90 -12.17 -9.65
C ILE A 105 -15.93 -13.17 -8.50
N PRO A 106 -16.55 -14.35 -8.66
CA PRO A 106 -16.46 -15.41 -7.66
C PRO A 106 -15.01 -15.87 -7.50
N VAL A 107 -14.60 -16.02 -6.24
CA VAL A 107 -13.29 -16.57 -5.86
C VAL A 107 -13.55 -17.83 -5.03
N ALA A 108 -12.92 -18.94 -5.39
CA ALA A 108 -13.17 -20.22 -4.71
C ALA A 108 -12.64 -20.20 -3.27
N ASP A 109 -13.45 -20.62 -2.30
CA ASP A 109 -13.11 -20.66 -0.86
C ASP A 109 -11.83 -21.44 -0.56
N ALA A 110 -11.57 -22.49 -1.35
CA ALA A 110 -10.37 -23.32 -1.23
C ALA A 110 -9.06 -22.52 -1.37
N LEU A 111 -9.08 -21.35 -2.00
CA LEU A 111 -7.92 -20.46 -2.13
C LEU A 111 -7.53 -19.78 -0.81
N PHE A 112 -8.43 -19.77 0.19
CA PHE A 112 -8.22 -19.14 1.49
C PHE A 112 -7.93 -20.17 2.62
N ALA A 113 -7.87 -21.47 2.30
CA ALA A 113 -7.54 -22.50 3.29
C ALA A 113 -6.07 -22.40 3.73
N ILE A 114 -5.85 -22.27 5.03
CA ILE A 114 -4.50 -22.31 5.63
C ILE A 114 -4.00 -23.76 5.55
N LYS A 115 -2.85 -23.97 4.90
CA LYS A 115 -2.10 -25.23 4.94
C LYS A 115 -1.05 -25.20 6.04
#